data_AF-A0A5P8I118-F1
#
_entry.id   AF-A0A5P8I118-F1
#
_cell.length_a   1.000
_cell.length_b   1.000
_cell.length_c   1.000
_cell.angle_alpha   90.00
_cell.angle_beta   90.00
_cell.angle_gamma   90.00
#
_symmetry.space_group_name_H-M   'P 1'
#
loop_
_entity.id
_entity.type
_entity.pdbx_description
1 polymer ?
#
loop_
_entity_poly.entity_id
_entity_poly.type
_entity_poly.pdbx_seq_one_letter_code
_entity_poly.pdbx_strand_id
1 'polypeptide(L)'
;GSSGDDCDEGLPPPDQPFRVVWNHPDNCERIKLHLPLDEYGIIFNKLRVFLGEEIQTLYDTGPWPYISETGKFINGGLPQSFNHPDNDGETQRILKKHKPENFTGLGVLDFETWRAIYSTNFGPMAIYQNESVKLVKEKHPDYDQKKLTKVAEKEWQQAAKEIMSNKLKIAQKLMPKGHWGYYLYPRTWNNKRDTAFRNDKIDWLWRQSTGLYPSIYIYDFSKTESAITKFVSDTVGEAVRVQKEFSPPNTPIYPYVMFQTMQDIFHYED
;
A
#
# COMPACT_ATOMS: atom_id res chain seq x y z
N GLY A 1 -45.52 6.23 5.53
CA GLY A 1 -44.16 6.35 4.99
C GLY A 1 -43.24 6.61 6.16
N SER A 2 -42.48 5.61 6.56
CA SER A 2 -41.42 5.75 7.55
C SER A 2 -40.12 5.60 6.78
N SER A 3 -39.32 6.67 6.78
CA SER A 3 -37.99 6.75 6.19
C SER A 3 -37.10 5.68 6.81
N GLY A 4 -36.64 4.74 5.99
CA GLY A 4 -35.53 3.87 6.32
C GLY A 4 -34.23 4.65 6.14
N ASP A 5 -33.66 5.07 7.27
CA ASP A 5 -32.26 5.48 7.32
C ASP A 5 -31.43 4.19 7.44
N ASP A 6 -31.05 3.63 6.28
CA ASP A 6 -29.98 2.65 6.14
C ASP A 6 -28.64 3.34 6.46
N CYS A 7 -28.37 3.51 7.76
CA CYS A 7 -27.07 3.91 8.30
C CYS A 7 -26.45 2.73 9.06
N ASP A 8 -26.44 1.54 8.45
CA ASP A 8 -25.68 0.39 8.94
C ASP A 8 -24.53 0.10 7.96
N GLU A 9 -23.66 1.11 7.78
CA GLU A 9 -22.41 0.96 7.03
C GLU A 9 -21.37 0.25 7.90
N GLY A 10 -21.40 -1.08 7.87
CA GLY A 10 -20.19 -1.90 7.80
C GLY A 10 -19.25 -1.94 9.02
N LEU A 11 -19.70 -1.58 10.23
CA LEU A 11 -18.93 -1.94 11.41
C LEU A 11 -18.97 -3.47 11.60
N PRO A 12 -17.83 -4.13 11.92
CA PRO A 12 -17.86 -5.53 12.28
C PRO A 12 -18.82 -5.71 13.47
N PRO A 13 -19.61 -6.80 13.51
CA PRO A 13 -20.60 -6.99 14.55
C PRO A 13 -19.90 -6.96 15.93
N PRO A 14 -20.58 -6.48 17.00
CA PRO A 14 -19.95 -6.21 18.30
C PRO A 14 -19.22 -7.41 18.92
N ASP A 15 -19.54 -8.62 18.48
CA ASP A 15 -18.96 -9.90 18.88
C ASP A 15 -17.67 -10.28 18.12
N GLN A 16 -17.30 -9.57 17.05
CA GLN A 16 -16.06 -9.81 16.29
C GLN A 16 -15.29 -8.51 15.95
N PRO A 17 -14.80 -7.76 16.97
CA PRO A 17 -14.08 -6.49 16.76
C PRO A 17 -12.70 -6.66 16.09
N PHE A 18 -12.18 -7.89 16.02
CA PHE A 18 -10.91 -8.22 15.38
C PHE A 18 -11.12 -9.37 14.39
N ARG A 19 -10.65 -9.19 13.16
CA ARG A 19 -10.78 -10.16 12.06
C ARG A 19 -9.40 -10.52 11.52
N VAL A 20 -9.21 -11.79 11.23
CA VAL A 20 -8.01 -12.31 10.57
C VAL A 20 -8.40 -12.71 9.15
N VAL A 21 -7.64 -12.25 8.16
CA VAL A 21 -7.92 -12.53 6.75
C VAL A 21 -6.74 -13.27 6.14
N TRP A 22 -7.03 -14.39 5.48
CA TRP A 22 -6.06 -15.20 4.75
C TRP A 22 -5.77 -14.56 3.39
N ASN A 23 -4.52 -14.15 3.18
CA ASN A 23 -4.06 -13.52 1.96
C ASN A 23 -2.76 -14.18 1.46
N HIS A 24 -2.77 -15.52 1.42
CA HIS A 24 -1.65 -16.32 0.91
C HIS A 24 -2.11 -17.09 -0.33
N PRO A 25 -1.34 -17.08 -1.44
CA PRO A 25 -1.63 -17.90 -2.61
C PRO A 25 -1.24 -19.36 -2.32
N ASP A 26 -2.03 -20.04 -1.49
CA ASP A 26 -1.78 -21.46 -1.21
C ASP A 26 -2.21 -22.37 -2.36
N ASN A 27 -1.59 -23.54 -2.44
CA ASN A 27 -1.93 -24.60 -3.40
C ASN A 27 -2.52 -25.83 -2.70
N CYS A 28 -3.01 -25.67 -1.47
CA CYS A 28 -3.42 -26.78 -0.60
C CYS A 28 -4.51 -27.64 -1.25
N GLU A 29 -5.43 -27.04 -2.00
CA GLU A 29 -6.45 -27.77 -2.77
C GLU A 29 -5.85 -28.72 -3.81
N ARG A 30 -4.84 -28.24 -4.56
CA ARG A 30 -4.17 -29.02 -5.60
C ARG A 30 -3.47 -30.24 -5.02
N ILE A 31 -2.85 -30.08 -3.84
CA ILE A 31 -2.14 -31.16 -3.14
C ILE A 31 -3.04 -31.95 -2.17
N LYS A 32 -4.35 -31.69 -2.15
CA LYS A 32 -5.33 -32.32 -1.25
C LYS A 32 -4.98 -32.19 0.23
N LEU A 33 -4.30 -31.11 0.60
CA LEU A 33 -4.04 -30.76 2.00
C LEU A 33 -5.26 -30.01 2.54
N HIS A 34 -5.83 -30.52 3.62
CA HIS A 34 -6.89 -29.82 4.32
C HIS A 34 -6.29 -28.68 5.15
N LEU A 35 -6.81 -27.47 4.95
CA LEU A 35 -6.43 -26.26 5.69
C LEU A 35 -7.72 -25.70 6.32
N PRO A 36 -7.96 -25.94 7.63
CA PRO A 36 -9.21 -25.61 8.31
C PRO A 36 -9.26 -24.14 8.75
N LEU A 37 -9.23 -23.21 7.79
CA LEU A 37 -9.24 -21.76 8.09
C LEU A 37 -10.51 -21.34 8.84
N ASP A 38 -11.63 -21.95 8.48
CA ASP A 38 -12.96 -21.73 9.07
C ASP A 38 -13.03 -22.18 10.54
N GLU A 39 -12.39 -23.29 10.90
CA GLU A 39 -12.33 -23.76 12.30
C GLU A 39 -11.60 -22.75 13.22
N TYR A 40 -10.69 -21.95 12.66
CA TYR A 40 -9.97 -20.89 13.37
C TYR A 40 -10.61 -19.51 13.25
N GLY A 41 -11.78 -19.40 12.58
CA GLY A 41 -12.43 -18.12 12.34
C GLY A 41 -11.64 -17.17 11.42
N ILE A 42 -10.74 -17.71 10.60
CA ILE A 42 -9.99 -16.95 9.61
C ILE A 42 -10.90 -16.73 8.40
N ILE A 43 -11.04 -15.49 7.95
CA ILE A 43 -11.77 -15.10 6.75
C ILE A 43 -10.89 -15.38 5.53
N PHE A 44 -11.44 -15.96 4.47
CA PHE A 44 -10.72 -16.25 3.24
C PHE A 44 -11.64 -16.11 2.05
N ASN A 45 -11.08 -15.75 0.89
CA ASN A 45 -11.82 -15.71 -0.36
C ASN A 45 -12.41 -17.08 -0.70
N LYS A 46 -13.59 -17.10 -1.30
CA LYS A 46 -14.24 -18.30 -1.83
C LYS A 46 -13.30 -19.07 -2.75
N LEU A 47 -13.24 -20.39 -2.58
CA LEU A 47 -12.29 -21.28 -3.27
C LEU A 47 -10.81 -20.90 -3.07
N ARG A 48 -10.48 -20.12 -2.02
CA ARG A 48 -9.12 -19.64 -1.69
C ARG A 48 -8.41 -18.97 -2.87
N VAL A 49 -9.14 -18.31 -3.75
CA VAL A 49 -8.53 -17.52 -4.82
C VAL A 49 -7.78 -16.32 -4.21
N PHE A 50 -6.62 -15.98 -4.76
CA PHE A 50 -5.80 -14.89 -4.21
C PHE A 50 -6.46 -13.52 -4.35
N LEU A 51 -7.20 -13.28 -5.43
CA LEU A 51 -7.96 -12.06 -5.69
C LEU A 51 -9.45 -12.39 -5.67
N GLY A 52 -10.10 -12.19 -4.53
CA GLY A 52 -11.50 -12.55 -4.32
C GLY A 52 -12.32 -11.44 -3.66
N GLU A 53 -13.40 -11.83 -3.01
CA GLU A 53 -14.40 -10.94 -2.43
C GLU A 53 -14.03 -10.40 -1.04
N GLU A 54 -13.22 -11.12 -0.27
CA GLU A 54 -12.79 -10.74 1.09
C GLU A 54 -11.53 -9.88 1.06
N ILE A 55 -10.56 -10.24 0.21
CA ILE A 55 -9.31 -9.49 0.02
C ILE A 55 -8.76 -9.61 -1.40
N GLN A 56 -8.18 -8.51 -1.89
CA GLN A 56 -7.43 -8.44 -3.13
C GLN A 56 -6.12 -7.68 -2.90
N THR A 57 -4.98 -8.37 -2.98
CA THR A 57 -3.66 -7.72 -3.02
C THR A 57 -3.16 -7.64 -4.46
N LEU A 58 -3.23 -6.46 -5.05
CA LEU A 58 -2.94 -6.24 -6.45
C LEU A 58 -1.49 -5.79 -6.64
N TYR A 59 -0.65 -6.71 -7.11
CA TYR A 59 0.74 -6.43 -7.51
C TYR A 59 0.81 -5.68 -8.85
N ASP A 60 -0.06 -6.04 -9.80
CA ASP A 60 -0.21 -5.30 -11.05
C ASP A 60 -1.37 -4.29 -10.91
N THR A 61 -1.03 -3.01 -11.01
CA THR A 61 -1.98 -1.89 -10.96
C THR A 61 -1.81 -0.98 -12.17
N GLY A 62 -1.26 -1.53 -13.26
CA GLY A 62 -0.95 -0.83 -14.49
C GLY A 62 0.38 -0.09 -14.45
N PRO A 63 0.61 0.83 -15.41
CA PRO A 63 1.89 1.48 -15.59
C PRO A 63 2.34 2.30 -14.38
N TRP A 64 3.61 2.16 -14.03
CA TRP A 64 4.30 3.00 -13.06
C TRP A 64 5.60 3.54 -13.66
N PRO A 65 6.03 4.76 -13.31
CA PRO A 65 7.37 5.23 -13.62
C PRO A 65 8.37 4.52 -12.70
N TYR A 66 9.41 3.89 -13.27
CA TYR A 66 10.50 3.32 -12.48
C TYR A 66 11.79 3.21 -13.28
N ILE A 67 12.90 3.13 -12.55
CA ILE A 67 14.21 2.86 -13.13
C ILE A 67 14.48 1.36 -12.97
N SER A 68 14.69 0.65 -14.08
CA SER A 68 14.99 -0.78 -14.05
C SER A 68 16.34 -1.07 -13.38
N GLU A 69 16.59 -2.33 -13.04
CA GLU A 69 17.89 -2.77 -12.49
C GLU A 69 19.07 -2.47 -13.43
N THR A 70 18.82 -2.43 -14.73
CA THR A 70 19.80 -2.04 -15.76
C THR A 70 19.94 -0.52 -15.95
N GLY A 71 19.25 0.29 -15.15
CA GLY A 71 19.28 1.75 -15.23
C GLY A 71 18.38 2.35 -16.32
N LYS A 72 17.50 1.58 -16.96
CA LYS A 72 16.59 2.08 -17.99
C LYS A 72 15.39 2.77 -17.36
N PHE A 73 15.03 3.93 -17.88
CA PHE A 73 13.87 4.70 -17.45
C PHE A 73 12.61 4.14 -18.11
N ILE A 74 11.79 3.43 -17.34
CA ILE A 74 10.51 2.87 -17.78
C ILE A 74 9.40 3.86 -17.43
N ASN A 75 8.53 4.16 -18.40
CA ASN A 75 7.46 5.16 -18.28
C ASN A 75 7.97 6.51 -17.74
N GLY A 76 9.13 6.96 -18.21
CA GLY A 76 9.76 8.21 -17.75
C GLY A 76 10.61 8.08 -16.48
N GLY A 77 10.63 6.92 -15.82
CA GLY A 77 11.55 6.57 -14.72
C GLY A 77 11.28 7.25 -13.38
N LEU A 78 10.83 8.50 -13.38
CA LEU A 78 10.53 9.32 -12.20
C LEU A 78 9.04 9.71 -12.19
N PRO A 79 8.41 9.88 -11.01
CA PRO A 79 7.04 10.38 -10.89
C PRO A 79 6.79 11.65 -11.71
N GLN A 80 7.65 12.67 -11.58
CA GLN A 80 7.51 13.95 -12.28
C GLN A 80 7.81 13.90 -13.79
N SER A 81 8.23 12.73 -14.30
CA SER A 81 8.47 12.45 -15.71
C SER A 81 7.49 11.42 -16.28
N PHE A 82 6.49 11.00 -15.50
CA PHE A 82 5.57 9.95 -15.90
C PHE A 82 4.75 10.36 -17.13
N ASN A 83 4.80 9.53 -18.18
CA ASN A 83 4.30 9.90 -19.51
C ASN A 83 3.49 8.79 -20.19
N HIS A 84 2.93 7.85 -19.44
CA HIS A 84 2.22 6.72 -20.04
C HIS A 84 0.86 7.17 -20.65
N PRO A 85 0.64 6.99 -21.96
CA PRO A 85 -0.48 7.60 -22.68
C PRO A 85 -1.86 7.05 -22.27
N ASP A 86 -1.95 5.80 -21.82
CA ASP A 86 -3.19 5.16 -21.36
C ASP A 86 -3.08 4.61 -19.93
N ASN A 87 -2.39 5.33 -19.03
CA ASN A 87 -2.22 4.88 -17.63
C ASN A 87 -3.57 4.51 -16.98
N ASP A 88 -4.56 5.40 -17.12
CA ASP A 88 -5.84 5.26 -16.45
C ASP A 88 -6.66 4.12 -17.06
N GLY A 89 -6.65 3.97 -18.39
CA GLY A 89 -7.35 2.90 -19.07
C GLY A 89 -6.75 1.53 -18.74
N GLU A 90 -5.42 1.41 -18.67
CA GLU A 90 -4.76 0.17 -18.27
C GLU A 90 -5.05 -0.20 -16.82
N THR A 91 -4.88 0.74 -15.88
CA THR A 91 -5.25 0.53 -14.47
C THR A 91 -6.73 0.11 -14.37
N GLN A 92 -7.63 0.77 -15.12
CA GLN A 92 -9.05 0.42 -15.11
C GLN A 92 -9.31 -1.00 -15.66
N ARG A 93 -8.65 -1.40 -16.74
CA ARG A 93 -8.80 -2.74 -17.34
C ARG A 93 -8.34 -3.84 -16.38
N ILE A 94 -7.19 -3.63 -15.73
CA ILE A 94 -6.65 -4.58 -14.74
C ILE A 94 -7.61 -4.73 -13.56
N LEU A 95 -8.03 -3.62 -12.95
CA LEU A 95 -8.97 -3.66 -11.82
C LEU A 95 -10.33 -4.28 -12.20
N LYS A 96 -10.84 -3.99 -13.41
CA LYS A 96 -12.10 -4.59 -13.90
C LYS A 96 -11.99 -6.11 -14.07
N LYS A 97 -10.83 -6.64 -14.49
CA LYS A 97 -10.62 -8.08 -14.64
C LYS A 97 -10.81 -8.84 -13.33
N HIS A 98 -10.51 -8.20 -12.21
CA HIS A 98 -10.56 -8.80 -10.87
C HIS A 98 -11.76 -8.35 -10.04
N LYS A 99 -12.70 -7.60 -10.62
CA LYS A 99 -13.85 -7.02 -9.92
C LYS A 99 -14.94 -8.07 -9.64
N PRO A 100 -15.25 -8.38 -8.37
CA PRO A 100 -16.46 -9.08 -7.96
C PRO A 100 -17.69 -8.18 -8.10
N GLU A 101 -18.90 -8.75 -8.24
CA GLU A 101 -20.14 -7.99 -8.48
C GLU A 101 -20.42 -6.93 -7.40
N ASN A 102 -20.15 -7.23 -6.13
CA ASN A 102 -20.38 -6.34 -4.98
C ASN A 102 -19.20 -6.37 -3.99
N PHE A 103 -18.01 -5.95 -4.43
CA PHE A 103 -16.82 -5.95 -3.57
C PHE A 103 -16.97 -5.02 -2.35
N THR A 104 -16.96 -5.62 -1.16
CA THR A 104 -16.93 -4.96 0.15
C THR A 104 -15.67 -5.30 0.95
N GLY A 105 -14.77 -6.09 0.36
CA GLY A 105 -13.56 -6.57 1.01
C GLY A 105 -12.42 -5.55 1.06
N LEU A 106 -11.24 -6.07 1.39
CA LEU A 106 -9.99 -5.32 1.52
C LEU A 106 -9.29 -5.20 0.15
N GLY A 107 -9.23 -4.00 -0.40
CA GLY A 107 -8.55 -3.69 -1.66
C GLY A 107 -7.17 -3.09 -1.41
N VAL A 108 -6.13 -3.85 -1.70
CA VAL A 108 -4.74 -3.45 -1.40
C VAL A 108 -3.99 -3.25 -2.70
N LEU A 109 -3.56 -2.02 -2.95
CA LEU A 109 -2.66 -1.70 -4.05
C LEU A 109 -1.22 -1.90 -3.57
N ASP A 110 -0.52 -2.87 -4.13
CA ASP A 110 0.86 -3.14 -3.78
C ASP A 110 1.80 -2.45 -4.78
N PHE A 111 2.47 -1.40 -4.29
CA PHE A 111 3.46 -0.66 -5.05
C PHE A 111 4.64 -0.28 -4.14
N GLU A 112 5.79 -0.88 -4.40
CA GLU A 112 6.97 -0.74 -3.54
C GLU A 112 8.18 -0.09 -4.23
N THR A 113 8.09 0.20 -5.53
CA THR A 113 9.27 0.60 -6.32
C THR A 113 9.87 1.93 -5.88
N TRP A 114 9.03 2.86 -5.42
CA TRP A 114 9.45 4.11 -4.77
C TRP A 114 8.42 4.56 -3.74
N ARG A 115 8.79 5.52 -2.89
CA ARG A 115 7.95 6.07 -1.81
C ARG A 115 7.51 7.50 -2.12
N ALA A 116 6.28 7.84 -1.73
CA ALA A 116 5.72 9.16 -1.98
C ALA A 116 6.56 10.30 -1.36
N ILE A 117 7.14 10.06 -0.18
CA ILE A 117 7.97 11.04 0.51
C ILE A 117 9.40 10.96 -0.04
N TYR A 118 9.81 11.99 -0.78
CA TYR A 118 11.11 12.08 -1.46
C TYR A 118 12.28 11.62 -0.57
N SER A 119 12.41 12.21 0.62
CA SER A 119 13.52 11.94 1.55
C SER A 119 13.55 10.52 2.12
N THR A 120 12.49 9.73 1.94
CA THR A 120 12.43 8.34 2.40
C THR A 120 12.86 7.34 1.33
N ASN A 121 13.16 7.79 0.10
CA ASN A 121 13.73 6.96 -0.96
C ASN A 121 15.24 6.73 -0.74
N PHE A 122 15.62 6.14 0.40
CA PHE A 122 17.00 5.76 0.73
C PHE A 122 17.32 4.32 0.32
N GLY A 123 18.58 3.92 0.49
CA GLY A 123 19.06 2.58 0.15
C GLY A 123 19.01 2.34 -1.36
N PRO A 124 18.49 1.20 -1.84
CA PRO A 124 18.33 0.94 -3.28
C PRO A 124 17.50 2.01 -4.03
N MET A 125 16.63 2.73 -3.32
CA MET A 125 15.80 3.79 -3.91
C MET A 125 16.53 5.16 -4.02
N ALA A 126 17.78 5.28 -3.56
CA ALA A 126 18.53 6.55 -3.61
C ALA A 126 18.72 7.08 -5.04
N ILE A 127 18.69 6.18 -6.04
CA ILE A 127 18.73 6.56 -7.46
C ILE A 127 17.63 7.55 -7.82
N TYR A 128 16.43 7.41 -7.27
CA TYR A 128 15.31 8.30 -7.54
C TYR A 128 15.57 9.73 -7.07
N GLN A 129 16.25 9.89 -5.93
CA GLN A 129 16.64 11.20 -5.41
C GLN A 129 17.68 11.85 -6.34
N ASN A 130 18.70 11.09 -6.71
CA ASN A 130 19.79 11.58 -7.56
C ASN A 130 19.32 11.98 -8.95
N GLU A 131 18.51 11.13 -9.59
CA GLU A 131 17.98 11.40 -10.93
C GLU A 131 16.97 12.56 -10.93
N SER A 132 16.19 12.72 -9.85
CA SER A 132 15.32 13.90 -9.71
C SER A 132 16.11 15.21 -9.64
N VAL A 133 17.24 15.23 -8.92
CA VAL A 133 18.12 16.40 -8.85
C VAL A 133 18.77 16.68 -10.21
N LYS A 134 19.23 15.64 -10.92
CA LYS A 134 19.81 15.78 -12.27
C LYS A 134 18.79 16.38 -13.25
N LEU A 135 17.55 15.88 -13.25
CA LEU A 135 16.47 16.40 -14.09
C LEU A 135 16.23 17.90 -13.86
N VAL A 136 16.24 18.34 -12.60
CA VAL A 136 16.11 19.77 -12.28
C VAL A 136 17.35 20.55 -12.73
N LYS A 137 18.56 19.99 -12.58
CA LYS A 137 19.81 20.63 -13.00
C LYS A 137 19.85 20.87 -14.51
N GLU A 138 19.34 19.95 -15.32
CA GLU A 138 19.24 20.11 -16.77
C GLU A 138 18.38 21.33 -17.16
N LYS A 139 17.29 21.57 -16.43
CA LYS A 139 16.39 22.72 -16.66
C LYS A 139 16.90 24.02 -16.01
N HIS A 140 17.66 23.90 -14.93
CA HIS A 140 18.16 25.02 -14.13
C HIS A 140 19.66 24.89 -13.80
N PRO A 141 20.55 25.06 -14.79
CA PRO A 141 22.00 24.87 -14.60
C PRO A 141 22.64 25.87 -13.62
N ASP A 142 21.99 27.01 -13.39
CA ASP A 142 22.43 28.09 -12.49
C ASP A 142 22.10 27.82 -11.01
N TYR A 143 21.22 26.87 -10.71
CA TYR A 143 20.82 26.62 -9.32
C TYR A 143 21.92 25.95 -8.51
N ASP A 144 22.06 26.38 -7.26
CA ASP A 144 22.88 25.71 -6.26
C ASP A 144 22.25 24.38 -5.81
N GLN A 145 23.05 23.54 -5.14
CA GLN A 145 22.63 22.21 -4.74
C GLN A 145 21.39 22.21 -3.82
N LYS A 146 21.28 23.19 -2.91
CA LYS A 146 20.17 23.26 -1.96
C LYS A 146 18.87 23.57 -2.68
N LYS A 147 18.90 24.49 -3.65
CA LYS A 147 17.76 24.86 -4.47
C LYS A 147 17.35 23.72 -5.40
N LEU A 148 18.31 23.03 -6.02
CA LEU A 148 18.04 21.85 -6.83
C LEU A 148 17.29 20.77 -6.05
N THR A 149 17.81 20.38 -4.88
CA THR A 149 17.17 19.37 -4.03
C THR A 149 15.76 19.77 -3.60
N LYS A 150 15.54 21.05 -3.26
CA LYS A 150 14.23 21.55 -2.84
C LYS A 150 13.21 21.51 -3.98
N VAL A 151 13.62 21.85 -5.21
CA VAL A 151 12.74 21.76 -6.38
C VAL A 151 12.46 20.30 -6.74
N ALA A 152 13.48 19.44 -6.73
CA ALA A 152 13.33 18.01 -6.97
C ALA A 152 12.36 17.35 -5.98
N GLU A 153 12.48 17.65 -4.68
CA GLU A 153 11.55 17.17 -3.64
C GLU A 153 10.11 17.64 -3.90
N LYS A 154 9.93 18.90 -4.30
CA LYS A 154 8.60 19.45 -4.58
C LYS A 154 7.95 18.77 -5.80
N GLU A 155 8.68 18.68 -6.91
CA GLU A 155 8.19 18.05 -8.14
C GLU A 155 7.88 16.56 -7.92
N TRP A 156 8.78 15.84 -7.23
CA TRP A 156 8.60 14.44 -6.85
C TRP A 156 7.30 14.23 -6.07
N GLN A 157 7.13 14.95 -4.95
CA GLN A 157 6.01 14.71 -4.05
C GLN A 157 4.68 15.10 -4.70
N GLN A 158 4.65 16.14 -5.53
CA GLN A 158 3.46 16.52 -6.27
C GLN A 158 3.06 15.43 -7.27
N ALA A 159 4.01 14.94 -8.07
CA ALA A 159 3.71 13.90 -9.05
C ALA A 159 3.39 12.54 -8.40
N ALA A 160 4.09 12.17 -7.33
CA ALA A 160 3.79 10.96 -6.56
C ALA A 160 2.36 11.01 -5.99
N LYS A 161 1.95 12.17 -5.45
CA LYS A 161 0.57 12.40 -5.01
C LYS A 161 -0.43 12.20 -6.14
N GLU A 162 -0.20 12.81 -7.30
CA GLU A 162 -1.10 12.71 -8.45
C GLU A 162 -1.27 11.26 -8.92
N ILE A 163 -0.17 10.53 -9.11
CA ILE A 163 -0.19 9.15 -9.60
C ILE A 163 -0.91 8.22 -8.60
N MET A 164 -0.50 8.26 -7.33
CA MET A 164 -1.07 7.38 -6.31
C MET A 164 -2.54 7.69 -6.03
N SER A 165 -2.88 8.98 -5.90
CA SER A 165 -4.28 9.40 -5.69
C SER A 165 -5.16 8.97 -6.85
N ASN A 166 -4.66 9.05 -8.08
CA ASN A 166 -5.45 8.69 -9.26
C ASN A 166 -5.72 7.18 -9.34
N LYS A 167 -4.71 6.33 -9.12
CA LYS A 167 -4.90 4.87 -9.11
C LYS A 167 -5.85 4.42 -8.00
N LEU A 168 -5.70 4.99 -6.79
CA LEU A 168 -6.61 4.75 -5.68
C LEU A 168 -8.05 5.18 -6.03
N LYS A 169 -8.21 6.35 -6.66
CA LYS A 169 -9.51 6.87 -7.13
C LYS A 169 -10.15 5.95 -8.17
N ILE A 170 -9.38 5.38 -9.10
CA ILE A 170 -9.90 4.43 -10.10
C ILE A 170 -10.45 3.18 -9.39
N ALA A 171 -9.71 2.61 -8.43
CA ALA A 171 -10.15 1.45 -7.67
C ALA A 171 -11.45 1.73 -6.89
N GLN A 172 -11.50 2.86 -6.19
CA GLN A 172 -12.68 3.32 -5.46
C GLN A 172 -13.87 3.59 -6.37
N LYS A 173 -13.67 4.12 -7.58
CA LYS A 173 -14.77 4.29 -8.54
C LYS A 173 -15.33 2.96 -9.05
N LEU A 174 -14.46 1.98 -9.27
CA LEU A 174 -14.87 0.68 -9.81
C LEU A 174 -15.54 -0.20 -8.74
N MET A 175 -15.04 -0.12 -7.52
CA MET A 175 -15.44 -0.93 -6.37
C MET A 175 -15.63 -0.03 -5.13
N PRO A 176 -16.71 0.78 -5.12
CA PRO A 176 -16.89 1.88 -4.16
C PRO A 176 -17.15 1.46 -2.72
N LYS A 177 -17.56 0.20 -2.50
CA LYS A 177 -17.77 -0.34 -1.15
C LYS A 177 -16.53 -1.06 -0.60
N GLY A 178 -15.46 -1.17 -1.39
CA GLY A 178 -14.21 -1.79 -0.94
C GLY A 178 -13.40 -0.86 -0.06
N HIS A 179 -12.66 -1.43 0.87
CA HIS A 179 -11.70 -0.72 1.70
C HIS A 179 -10.38 -0.62 0.95
N TRP A 180 -10.11 0.52 0.32
CA TRP A 180 -8.93 0.71 -0.53
C TRP A 180 -7.79 1.44 0.14
N GLY A 181 -6.57 0.93 -0.02
CA GLY A 181 -5.34 1.54 0.48
C GLY A 181 -4.09 0.93 -0.15
N TYR A 182 -2.93 1.44 0.24
CA TYR A 182 -1.64 0.93 -0.22
C TYR A 182 -0.99 0.01 0.80
N TYR A 183 -0.44 -1.11 0.33
CA TYR A 183 0.41 -1.96 1.14
C TYR A 183 1.59 -1.18 1.74
N LEU A 184 1.97 -1.50 2.98
CA LEU A 184 3.00 -0.86 3.80
C LEU A 184 2.64 0.50 4.39
N TYR A 185 1.49 1.08 4.09
CA TYR A 185 1.13 2.41 4.57
C TYR A 185 0.12 2.37 5.75
N PRO A 186 0.39 3.08 6.87
CA PRO A 186 1.57 3.91 7.11
C PRO A 186 2.86 3.13 7.36
N ARG A 187 3.97 3.71 6.89
CA ARG A 187 5.32 3.21 7.17
C ARG A 187 5.83 3.83 8.48
N THR A 188 6.79 3.15 9.11
CA THR A 188 7.52 3.65 10.28
C THR A 188 9.01 3.86 9.96
N TRP A 189 9.65 4.77 10.69
CA TRP A 189 11.06 5.14 10.52
C TRP A 189 11.78 5.19 11.88
N ASN A 190 12.82 6.01 11.99
CA ASN A 190 13.79 6.01 13.10
C ASN A 190 13.16 6.05 14.50
N ASN A 191 12.10 6.84 14.68
CA ASN A 191 11.37 6.94 15.93
C ASN A 191 9.94 7.46 15.68
N LYS A 192 9.10 7.45 16.73
CA LYS A 192 7.70 7.90 16.67
C LYS A 192 7.54 9.33 16.14
N ARG A 193 8.41 10.25 16.55
CA ARG A 193 8.31 11.67 16.17
C ARG A 193 8.66 11.88 14.70
N ASP A 194 9.74 11.26 14.22
CA ASP A 194 10.11 11.29 12.80
C ASP A 194 9.05 10.60 11.94
N THR A 195 8.49 9.50 12.44
CA THR A 195 7.39 8.78 11.78
C THR A 195 6.16 9.65 11.62
N ALA A 196 5.67 10.23 12.72
CA ALA A 196 4.50 11.10 12.67
C ALA A 196 4.73 12.29 11.72
N PHE A 197 5.85 12.99 11.87
CA PHE A 197 6.21 14.12 11.01
C PHE A 197 6.23 13.78 9.52
N ARG A 198 6.70 12.59 9.16
CA ARG A 198 6.72 12.12 7.76
C ARG A 198 5.33 11.77 7.27
N ASN A 199 4.56 11.01 8.04
CA ASN A 199 3.22 10.60 7.66
C ASN A 199 2.27 11.81 7.56
N ASP A 200 2.43 12.85 8.38
CA ASP A 200 1.62 14.07 8.31
C ASP A 200 1.83 14.83 6.97
N LYS A 201 2.98 14.68 6.32
CA LYS A 201 3.24 15.30 5.00
C LYS A 201 2.49 14.65 3.84
N ILE A 202 1.97 13.44 4.05
CA ILE A 202 1.18 12.71 3.06
C ILE A 202 -0.25 12.50 3.54
N ASP A 203 -0.80 13.48 4.29
CA ASP A 203 -2.17 13.46 4.79
C ASP A 203 -3.22 13.21 3.70
N TRP A 204 -2.95 13.67 2.48
CA TRP A 204 -3.76 13.39 1.29
C TRP A 204 -3.98 11.90 1.05
N LEU A 205 -3.02 11.04 1.37
CA LEU A 205 -3.13 9.59 1.21
C LEU A 205 -4.10 9.02 2.22
N TRP A 206 -3.99 9.43 3.49
CA TRP A 206 -4.87 8.97 4.58
C TRP A 206 -6.30 9.42 4.35
N ARG A 207 -6.51 10.68 3.96
CA ARG A 207 -7.84 11.26 3.67
C ARG A 207 -8.56 10.55 2.54
N GLN A 208 -7.81 10.01 1.58
CA GLN A 208 -8.39 9.26 0.47
C GLN A 208 -8.51 7.76 0.78
N SER A 209 -7.65 7.21 1.63
CA SER A 209 -7.64 5.77 1.91
C SER A 209 -8.86 5.36 2.73
N THR A 210 -9.48 4.27 2.31
CA THR A 210 -10.65 3.64 2.94
C THR A 210 -10.28 2.31 3.61
N GLY A 211 -8.99 1.97 3.64
CA GLY A 211 -8.34 0.92 4.45
C GLY A 211 -6.86 1.26 4.66
N LEU A 212 -6.29 0.85 5.81
CA LEU A 212 -4.87 1.05 6.14
C LEU A 212 -4.16 -0.31 6.30
N TYR A 213 -3.00 -0.46 5.66
CA TYR A 213 -2.31 -1.74 5.50
C TYR A 213 -0.82 -1.65 5.89
N PRO A 214 -0.48 -1.30 7.14
CA PRO A 214 0.91 -1.29 7.59
C PRO A 214 1.47 -2.73 7.60
N SER A 215 2.77 -2.89 7.37
CA SER A 215 3.42 -4.20 7.61
C SER A 215 4.07 -4.22 8.98
N ILE A 216 3.87 -5.34 9.68
CA ILE A 216 4.52 -5.67 10.95
C ILE A 216 5.36 -6.94 10.81
N TYR A 217 5.93 -7.17 9.63
CA TYR A 217 6.79 -8.32 9.38
C TYR A 217 8.04 -8.27 10.27
N ILE A 218 8.36 -9.41 10.87
CA ILE A 218 9.56 -9.59 11.69
C ILE A 218 10.62 -10.23 10.79
N TYR A 219 11.52 -9.41 10.23
CA TYR A 219 12.59 -9.91 9.36
C TYR A 219 13.81 -10.41 10.12
N ASP A 220 14.06 -9.86 11.31
CA ASP A 220 15.22 -10.18 12.15
C ASP A 220 14.75 -10.84 13.45
N PHE A 221 14.80 -12.17 13.45
CA PHE A 221 14.40 -13.01 14.58
C PHE A 221 15.44 -13.04 15.70
N SER A 222 16.59 -12.38 15.55
CA SER A 222 17.55 -12.20 16.65
C SER A 222 17.11 -11.10 17.64
N LYS A 223 16.11 -10.29 17.28
CA LYS A 223 15.55 -9.25 18.14
C LYS A 223 14.88 -9.85 19.38
N THR A 224 15.00 -9.14 20.50
CA THR A 224 14.31 -9.50 21.73
C THR A 224 12.80 -9.31 21.58
N GLU A 225 12.02 -10.04 22.38
CA GLU A 225 10.57 -9.89 22.45
C GLU A 225 10.15 -8.44 22.71
N SER A 226 10.85 -7.73 23.60
CA SER A 226 10.59 -6.32 23.88
C SER A 226 10.82 -5.43 22.65
N ALA A 227 11.86 -5.69 21.86
CA ALA A 227 12.12 -4.95 20.62
C ALA A 227 11.06 -5.23 19.55
N ILE A 228 10.62 -6.48 19.41
CA ILE A 228 9.54 -6.89 18.50
C ILE A 228 8.22 -6.24 18.93
N THR A 229 7.84 -6.38 20.20
CA THR A 229 6.62 -5.77 20.77
C THR A 229 6.62 -4.27 20.57
N LYS A 230 7.76 -3.60 20.78
CA LYS A 230 7.90 -2.18 20.52
C LYS A 230 7.69 -1.84 19.04
N PHE A 231 8.28 -2.59 18.11
CA PHE A 231 8.11 -2.36 16.68
C PHE A 231 6.65 -2.52 16.23
N VAL A 232 5.98 -3.59 16.66
CA VAL A 232 4.57 -3.84 16.37
C VAL A 232 3.69 -2.74 16.97
N SER A 233 3.89 -2.42 18.26
CA SER A 233 3.13 -1.37 18.96
C SER A 233 3.31 0.01 18.33
N ASP A 234 4.53 0.36 17.94
CA ASP A 234 4.82 1.64 17.30
C ASP A 234 4.18 1.73 15.90
N THR A 235 4.18 0.63 15.15
CA THR A 235 3.63 0.58 13.79
C THR A 235 2.11 0.59 13.79
N VAL A 236 1.47 -0.25 14.61
CA VAL A 236 0.00 -0.24 14.77
C VAL A 236 -0.47 1.06 15.41
N GLY A 237 0.28 1.58 16.39
CA GLY A 237 -0.01 2.86 17.03
C GLY A 237 0.02 4.03 16.05
N GLU A 238 0.93 4.02 15.08
CA GLU A 238 0.96 5.03 14.02
C GLU A 238 -0.24 4.90 13.07
N ALA A 239 -0.63 3.67 12.71
CA ALA A 239 -1.84 3.44 11.91
C ALA A 239 -3.10 3.97 12.62
N VAL A 240 -3.24 3.72 13.92
CA VAL A 240 -4.34 4.27 14.73
C VAL A 240 -4.28 5.81 14.78
N ARG A 241 -3.09 6.40 14.88
CA ARG A 241 -2.94 7.85 14.90
C ARG A 241 -3.42 8.48 13.59
N VAL A 242 -2.91 8.02 12.44
CA VAL A 242 -3.29 8.59 11.13
C VAL A 242 -4.74 8.30 10.77
N GLN A 243 -5.29 7.15 11.22
CA GLN A 243 -6.71 6.85 11.12
C GLN A 243 -7.54 7.92 11.83
N LYS A 244 -7.25 8.15 13.12
CA LYS A 244 -7.99 9.10 13.96
C LYS A 244 -7.87 10.55 13.47
N GLU A 245 -6.70 10.94 12.97
CA GLU A 245 -6.40 12.32 12.64
C GLU A 245 -6.83 12.74 11.23
N PHE A 246 -6.73 11.82 10.25
CA PHE A 246 -6.87 12.17 8.84
C PHE A 246 -7.85 11.31 8.06
N SER A 247 -8.08 10.05 8.45
CA SER A 247 -8.79 9.10 7.61
C SER A 247 -10.32 9.28 7.69
N PRO A 248 -11.06 8.83 6.66
CA PRO A 248 -12.52 8.74 6.74
C PRO A 248 -13.00 7.93 7.97
N PRO A 249 -14.21 8.21 8.49
CA PRO A 249 -14.83 7.39 9.52
C PRO A 249 -14.84 5.91 9.11
N ASN A 250 -14.70 5.02 10.09
CA ASN A 250 -14.77 3.56 9.91
C ASN A 250 -13.69 2.95 8.99
N THR A 251 -12.67 3.70 8.54
CA THR A 251 -11.53 3.14 7.80
C THR A 251 -10.84 2.04 8.63
N PRO A 252 -10.84 0.77 8.23
CA PRO A 252 -10.24 -0.30 9.03
C PRO A 252 -8.71 -0.30 8.93
N ILE A 253 -8.07 -0.87 9.95
CA ILE A 253 -6.62 -1.11 9.99
C ILE A 253 -6.39 -2.62 9.96
N TYR A 254 -5.72 -3.10 8.92
CA TYR A 254 -5.34 -4.50 8.75
C TYR A 254 -3.82 -4.62 8.59
N PRO A 255 -3.07 -4.79 9.70
CA PRO A 255 -1.63 -4.99 9.63
C PRO A 255 -1.30 -6.29 8.91
N TYR A 256 -0.41 -6.23 7.94
CA TYR A 256 0.14 -7.39 7.27
C TYR A 256 1.14 -8.08 8.20
N VAL A 257 0.93 -9.38 8.42
CA VAL A 257 1.82 -10.28 9.17
C VAL A 257 2.34 -11.37 8.25
N MET A 258 3.59 -11.79 8.45
CA MET A 258 4.19 -12.92 7.75
C MET A 258 4.64 -13.94 8.80
N PHE A 259 4.24 -15.19 8.60
CA PHE A 259 4.55 -16.30 9.51
C PHE A 259 5.78 -17.12 9.07
N GLN A 260 6.48 -16.69 8.02
CA GLN A 260 7.65 -17.36 7.46
C GLN A 260 8.94 -16.65 7.84
N THR A 261 10.02 -17.43 7.96
CA THR A 261 11.38 -16.88 7.98
C THR A 261 11.82 -16.64 6.54
N MET A 262 12.65 -15.63 6.27
CA MET A 262 13.16 -15.36 4.91
C MET A 262 14.02 -16.51 4.32
N GLN A 263 14.29 -17.56 5.10
CA GLN A 263 15.03 -18.75 4.68
C GLN A 263 14.14 -19.75 3.92
N ASP A 264 12.82 -19.66 4.06
CA ASP A 264 11.84 -20.57 3.44
C ASP A 264 10.93 -19.87 2.43
N ILE A 265 11.40 -18.77 1.83
CA ILE A 265 10.69 -18.15 0.71
C ILE A 265 10.70 -19.18 -0.42
N PHE A 266 9.52 -19.70 -0.77
CA PHE A 266 9.34 -20.53 -1.95
C PHE A 266 9.93 -19.81 -3.15
N HIS A 267 11.10 -20.25 -3.57
CA HIS A 267 11.55 -20.04 -4.93
C HIS A 267 10.47 -20.69 -5.79
N TYR A 268 9.76 -19.88 -6.58
CA TYR A 268 9.11 -20.41 -7.77
C TYR A 268 10.24 -21.02 -8.60
N GLU A 269 10.40 -22.35 -8.52
CA GLU A 269 11.06 -23.08 -9.59
C GLU A 269 10.08 -23.06 -10.78
N ASP A 270 10.58 -22.58 -11.91
CA ASP A 270 9.89 -22.42 -13.20
C ASP A 270 9.19 -23.71 -13.69
#